data_AF-A0A7J3ML26-F1
#
_entry.id   AF-A0A7J3ML26-F1
#
_cell.length_a   1.000
_cell.length_b   1.000
_cell.length_c   1.000
_cell.angle_alpha   90.00
_cell.angle_beta   90.00
_cell.angle_gamma   90.00
#
_symmetry.space_group_name_H-M   'P 1'
#
loop_
_entity.id
_entity.type
_entity.pdbx_description
1 polymer ?
#
loop_
_entity_poly.entity_id
_entity_poly.type
_entity_poly.pdbx_seq_one_letter_code
_entity_poly.pdbx_strand_id
1 'polypeptide(L)' 'MGVVHRPDDILNRRRRAEIATRDLNPGVRELVMKIVDSWSGRKSIEDLKKLVGEDKAREIIGELGLPED' A
#
# COMPACT_ATOMS: atom_id res chain seq x y z
N MET A 1 -11.85 -2.04 -17.62
CA MET A 1 -10.68 -1.23 -18.03
C MET A 1 -9.54 -1.64 -17.13
N GLY A 2 -8.68 -2.54 -17.60
CA GLY A 2 -7.55 -3.03 -16.81
C GLY A 2 -6.56 -1.91 -16.60
N VAL A 3 -6.27 -1.58 -15.34
CA VAL A 3 -5.23 -0.62 -15.00
C VAL A 3 -3.91 -1.28 -15.41
N VAL A 4 -3.42 -0.90 -16.59
CA VAL A 4 -2.10 -1.30 -17.07
C VAL A 4 -1.07 -0.57 -16.22
N HIS A 5 -0.75 -1.15 -15.06
CA HIS A 5 0.37 -0.69 -14.25
C HIS A 5 1.64 -0.87 -15.08
N ARG A 6 2.16 0.24 -15.59
CA ARG A 6 3.46 0.26 -16.25
C ARG A 6 4.50 -0.23 -15.23
N PRO A 7 5.53 -0.98 -15.66
CA PRO A 7 6.57 -1.49 -14.76
C PRO A 7 7.25 -0.37 -13.93
N ASP A 8 7.32 0.84 -14.48
CA ASP A 8 7.84 2.03 -13.78
C ASP A 8 6.96 2.47 -12.59
N ASP A 9 5.64 2.29 -12.72
CA ASP A 9 4.64 2.64 -11.71
C ASP A 9 4.69 1.66 -10.53
N ILE A 10 4.90 0.37 -10.80
CA ILE A 10 5.08 -0.68 -9.79
C ILE A 10 6.38 -0.45 -9.01
N LEU A 11 7.47 -0.08 -9.69
CA LEU A 11 8.75 0.21 -9.05
C LEU A 11 8.63 1.44 -8.13
N ASN A 12 8.01 2.51 -8.63
CA ASN A 12 7.75 3.72 -7.84
C ASN A 12 6.81 3.44 -6.66
N ARG A 13 5.79 2.61 -6.86
CA ARG A 13 4.87 2.19 -5.80
C ARG A 13 5.59 1.38 -4.73
N ARG A 14 6.44 0.43 -5.10
CA ARG A 14 7.28 -0.31 -4.15
C ARG A 14 8.17 0.62 -3.36
N ARG A 15 8.84 1.55 -4.05
CA ARG A 15 9.77 2.49 -3.43
C ARG A 15 9.07 3.44 -2.46
N ARG A 16 7.89 3.95 -2.82
CA ARG A 16 7.04 4.78 -1.92
C ARG A 16 6.52 3.98 -0.74
N ALA A 17 5.99 2.77 -0.98
CA ALA A 17 5.57 1.88 0.10
C ALA A 17 6.73 1.57 1.05
N GLU A 18 7.93 1.35 0.52
CA GLU A 18 9.15 1.08 1.28
C GLU A 18 9.64 2.27 2.10
N ILE A 19 9.47 3.51 1.60
CA ILE A 19 9.74 4.74 2.37
C ILE A 19 8.70 4.92 3.48
N ALA A 20 7.41 4.76 3.15
CA ALA A 20 6.31 4.90 4.11
C ALA A 20 6.31 3.80 5.20
N THR A 21 6.82 2.60 4.88
CA THR A 21 6.99 1.49 5.82
C THR A 21 8.40 1.36 6.39
N ARG A 22 9.32 2.28 6.09
CA ARG A 22 10.69 2.26 6.66
C ARG A 22 10.68 2.40 8.18
N ASP A 23 9.69 3.11 8.70
CA ASP A 23 9.47 3.35 10.12
C ASP A 23 8.73 2.17 10.81
N LEU A 24 8.23 1.22 10.00
CA LEU A 24 7.51 0.05 10.47
C LEU A 24 8.44 -1.16 10.57
N ASN A 25 8.11 -2.07 11.49
CA ASN A 25 8.85 -3.31 11.64
C ASN A 25 8.89 -4.10 10.32
N PRO A 26 9.99 -4.82 10.02
CA PRO A 26 10.14 -5.57 8.78
C PRO A 26 9.00 -6.58 8.52
N GLY A 27 8.43 -7.17 9.58
CA GLY A 27 7.25 -8.04 9.46
C GLY A 27 5.96 -7.31 9.05
N VAL A 28 5.78 -6.06 9.49
CA VAL A 28 4.64 -5.22 9.12
C VAL A 28 4.79 -4.75 7.67
N ARG A 29 6.01 -4.37 7.26
CA ARG A 29 6.33 -4.00 5.88
C ARG A 29 5.98 -5.10 4.88
N GLU A 30 6.33 -6.35 5.17
CA GLU A 30 6.05 -7.47 4.27
C GLU A 30 4.54 -7.71 4.10
N LEU A 31 3.77 -7.54 5.18
CA LEU A 31 2.31 -7.63 5.17
C LEU A 31 1.68 -6.48 4.38
N VAL A 32 2.15 -5.25 4.56
CA VAL A 32 1.72 -4.09 3.75
C VAL A 32 2.01 -4.33 2.27
N MET A 33 3.19 -4.85 1.93
CA MET A 33 3.53 -5.17 0.53
C MET A 33 2.58 -6.22 -0.04
N LYS A 34 2.20 -7.26 0.72
CA LYS A 34 1.18 -8.23 0.29
C LYS A 34 -0.19 -7.59 0.07
N ILE A 35 -0.62 -6.68 0.94
CA ILE A 35 -1.92 -6.01 0.81
C ILE A 35 -1.94 -5.07 -0.40
N VAL A 36 -0.82 -4.36 -0.66
CA VAL A 36 -0.63 -3.48 -1.82
C VAL A 36 -0.53 -4.27 -3.13
N ASP A 37 0.11 -5.43 -3.10
CA ASP A 37 0.23 -6.34 -4.26
C ASP A 37 -1.12 -6.98 -4.61
N SER A 38 -1.86 -7.45 -3.59
CA SER A 38 -3.24 -7.95 -3.72
C SER A 38 -4.30 -6.89 -3.44
N TRP A 39 -4.10 -5.64 -3.91
CA TRP A 39 -5.03 -4.56 -3.61
C TRP A 39 -6.43 -4.86 -4.15
N SER A 40 -7.37 -5.06 -3.23
CA SER A 40 -8.74 -5.47 -3.49
C SER A 40 -9.73 -4.42 -2.95
N GLY A 41 -9.42 -3.15 -3.22
CA GLY A 41 -10.26 -2.00 -2.84
C GLY A 41 -10.47 -1.90 -1.34
N ARG A 42 -11.73 -1.75 -0.93
CA ARG A 42 -12.15 -1.58 0.48
C ARG A 42 -11.57 -2.59 1.48
N LYS A 43 -11.45 -3.86 1.11
CA LYS A 43 -10.92 -4.90 2.02
C LYS A 43 -9.45 -4.66 2.34
N SER A 44 -8.65 -4.33 1.32
CA SER A 44 -7.23 -4.00 1.50
C SER A 44 -7.03 -2.75 2.36
N ILE A 45 -7.95 -1.77 2.28
CA ILE A 45 -7.91 -0.57 3.12
C ILE A 45 -8.15 -0.93 4.58
N GLU A 46 -9.17 -1.73 4.89
CA GLU A 46 -9.44 -2.17 6.27
C GLU A 46 -8.29 -3.01 6.84
N ASP A 47 -7.73 -3.93 6.05
CA ASP A 47 -6.56 -4.71 6.44
C ASP A 47 -5.35 -3.79 6.70
N LEU A 48 -5.09 -2.80 5.83
CA LEU A 48 -4.01 -1.82 6.05
C LEU A 48 -4.23 -1.04 7.36
N LYS A 49 -5.45 -0.53 7.58
CA LYS A 49 -5.80 0.23 8.79
C LYS A 49 -5.60 -0.60 10.07
N LYS A 50 -5.96 -1.88 10.06
CA LYS A 50 -5.73 -2.78 11.19
C LYS A 50 -4.25 -3.04 11.44
N LEU A 51 -3.44 -3.02 10.39
CA LEU A 51 -2.02 -3.40 10.45
C LEU A 51 -1.10 -2.25 10.87
N VAL A 52 -1.32 -1.05 10.31
CA VAL A 52 -0.46 0.11 10.51
C VAL A 52 -1.14 1.29 11.23
N GLY A 53 -2.44 1.17 11.52
CA GLY A 53 -3.26 2.24 12.07
C GLY A 53 -3.90 3.11 10.97
N GLU A 54 -4.98 3.81 11.31
CA GLU A 54 -5.76 4.60 10.36
C GLU A 54 -4.96 5.74 9.71
N ASP A 55 -4.16 6.46 10.50
CA ASP A 55 -3.31 7.57 10.02
C ASP A 55 -2.29 7.09 8.99
N LYS A 56 -1.49 6.08 9.35
CA LYS A 56 -0.43 5.52 8.50
C LYS A 56 -1.03 4.86 7.25
N ALA A 57 -2.17 4.20 7.39
CA ALA A 57 -2.85 3.60 6.25
C ALA A 57 -3.29 4.65 5.23
N ARG A 58 -3.84 5.78 5.71
CA ARG A 58 -4.27 6.89 4.85
C ARG A 58 -3.10 7.58 4.16
N GLU A 59 -1.98 7.74 4.87
CA GLU A 59 -0.73 8.24 4.31
C GLU A 59 -0.22 7.34 3.18
N ILE A 60 -0.18 6.02 3.42
CA ILE A 60 0.25 5.02 2.43
C ILE A 60 -0.70 4.99 1.21
N ILE A 61 -2.01 5.05 1.42
CA ILE A 61 -3.01 5.08 0.33
C ILE A 61 -2.82 6.33 -0.54
N GLY A 62 -2.62 7.49 0.10
CA GLY A 62 -2.37 8.76 -0.58
C GLY A 62 -1.05 8.77 -1.35
N GLU A 63 0.03 8.28 -0.74
CA GLU A 63 1.35 8.14 -1.37
C GLU A 63 1.32 7.21 -2.59
N LEU A 64 0.55 6.12 -2.52
CA LEU A 64 0.47 5.10 -3.58
C LEU A 64 -0.59 5.40 -4.64
N GLY A 65 -1.36 6.49 -4.49
CA GLY A 65 -2.45 6.86 -5.41
C GLY A 65 -3.48 5.74 -5.58
N LEU A 66 -3.76 5.02 -4.49
CA LEU A 66 -4.61 3.84 -4.52
C LEU A 66 -6.10 4.23 -4.55
N PRO A 67 -6.92 3.61 -5.41
CA PRO A 67 -8.35 3.89 -5.44
C PRO A 67 -9.03 3.38 -4.17
N GLU A 68 -9.87 4.23 -3.56
CA GLU A 68 -10.60 3.98 -2.30
C GLU A 68 -11.90 3.17 -2.45
N ASP A 69 -12.20 2.64 -3.66
CA ASP A 69 -13.51 2.06 -4.01
C ASP A 69 -13.77 0.63 -3.46
#